data_AF-A0A9J6PAE0-F1
#
_entry.id   AF-A0A9J6PAE0-F1
#
_cell.length_a   1.000
_cell.length_b   1.000
_cell.length_c   1.000
_cell.angle_alpha   90.00
_cell.angle_beta   90.00
_cell.angle_gamma   90.00
#
_symmetry.space_group_name_H-M   'P 1'
#
loop_
_entity.id
_entity.type
_entity.pdbx_description
1 polymer ?
#
loop_
_entity_poly.entity_id
_entity_poly.type
_entity_poly.pdbx_seq_one_letter_code
_entity_poly.pdbx_strand_id
1 'polypeptide(L)'
;MRFGWTDAETPAAHAYLAPAVLRALDAHAPGWRRGRRLLDAGCGNGALAALLAEGGADVLGVDPADDAVAMARTRATAARFEVGCAGAALAAREGAFDAVLAVEVIEHVYDPQGFAEALRAMLKPGGVAILTTPYHGYCKNLALSLAGAWDRHHHPGTLHGHIKFFSRPTLAAVLEAGGLAVVETRRLGRIPPLAKSLLAVARAR
;
A
#
# COMPACT_ATOMS: atom_id res chain seq x y z
N MET A 1 12.53 12.28 -6.05
CA MET A 1 12.94 11.29 -7.09
C MET A 1 11.78 11.27 -8.06
N ARG A 2 12.00 11.43 -9.37
CA ARG A 2 10.87 11.51 -10.32
C ARG A 2 10.47 10.11 -10.76
N PHE A 3 9.22 9.72 -10.51
CA PHE A 3 8.71 8.39 -10.84
C PHE A 3 7.98 8.32 -12.19
N GLY A 4 7.89 9.45 -12.91
CA GLY A 4 7.35 9.48 -14.27
C GLY A 4 5.83 9.35 -14.28
N TRP A 5 5.16 9.88 -13.24
CA TRP A 5 3.71 10.01 -13.25
C TRP A 5 3.30 11.00 -14.34
N THR A 6 2.60 10.51 -15.36
CA THR A 6 2.21 11.30 -16.55
C THR A 6 0.84 11.93 -16.43
N ASP A 7 -0.02 11.41 -15.55
CA ASP A 7 -1.40 11.86 -15.41
C ASP A 7 -1.95 11.67 -13.99
N ALA A 8 -2.91 12.53 -13.66
CA ALA A 8 -3.67 12.43 -12.43
C ALA A 8 -4.84 11.44 -12.57
N GLU A 9 -4.72 10.39 -13.40
CA GLU A 9 -5.73 9.34 -13.45
C GLU A 9 -5.55 8.38 -12.28
N THR A 10 -6.65 7.78 -11.85
CA THR A 10 -6.61 6.77 -10.79
C THR A 10 -5.99 5.50 -11.38
N PRO A 11 -4.89 4.96 -10.82
CA PRO A 11 -4.27 3.77 -11.39
C PRO A 11 -5.30 2.63 -11.49
N ALA A 12 -5.32 1.90 -12.60
CA ALA A 12 -6.32 0.85 -12.84
C ALA A 12 -6.43 -0.20 -11.71
N ALA A 13 -5.35 -0.39 -10.94
CA ALA A 13 -5.34 -1.25 -9.76
C ALA A 13 -6.32 -0.77 -8.66
N HIS A 14 -6.48 0.53 -8.48
CA HIS A 14 -7.38 1.11 -7.48
C HIS A 14 -8.85 0.74 -7.71
N ALA A 15 -9.25 0.44 -8.95
CA ALA A 15 -10.63 0.03 -9.26
C ALA A 15 -11.08 -1.23 -8.47
N TYR A 16 -10.14 -2.11 -8.08
CA TYR A 16 -10.45 -3.28 -7.25
C TYR A 16 -9.77 -3.26 -5.88
N LEU A 17 -8.65 -2.55 -5.72
CA LEU A 17 -7.95 -2.42 -4.45
C LEU A 17 -8.68 -1.46 -3.49
N ALA A 18 -9.08 -0.27 -3.94
CA ALA A 18 -9.69 0.72 -3.05
C ALA A 18 -10.97 0.21 -2.37
N PRO A 19 -11.92 -0.44 -3.07
CA PRO A 19 -13.08 -1.04 -2.40
C PRO A 19 -12.71 -2.14 -1.41
N ALA A 20 -11.65 -2.91 -1.66
CA ALA A 20 -11.18 -3.95 -0.74
C ALA A 20 -10.55 -3.35 0.52
N VAL A 21 -9.76 -2.29 0.35
CA VAL A 21 -9.14 -1.53 1.45
C VAL A 21 -10.20 -0.85 2.31
N LEU A 22 -11.20 -0.18 1.72
CA LEU A 22 -12.29 0.44 2.47
C LEU A 22 -13.08 -0.60 3.28
N ARG A 23 -13.38 -1.78 2.71
CA ARG A 23 -14.01 -2.88 3.46
C ARG A 23 -13.13 -3.39 4.60
N ALA A 24 -11.81 -3.44 4.41
CA ALA A 24 -10.89 -3.83 5.47
C ALA A 24 -10.86 -2.78 6.60
N LEU A 25 -10.89 -1.49 6.27
CA LEU A 25 -11.02 -0.40 7.24
C LEU A 25 -12.35 -0.48 8.00
N ASP A 26 -13.47 -0.68 7.31
CA ASP A 26 -14.78 -0.80 7.94
C ASP A 26 -14.84 -1.98 8.94
N ALA A 27 -14.16 -3.09 8.63
CA ALA A 27 -14.11 -4.27 9.48
C ALA A 27 -13.12 -4.16 10.65
N HIS A 28 -11.94 -3.54 10.43
CA HIS A 28 -10.82 -3.61 11.39
C HIS A 28 -10.48 -2.28 12.08
N ALA A 29 -11.00 -1.17 11.58
CA ALA A 29 -10.89 0.19 12.14
C ALA A 29 -12.27 0.89 12.12
N PRO A 30 -13.29 0.35 12.82
CA PRO A 30 -14.63 0.93 12.80
C PRO A 30 -14.62 2.39 13.24
N GLY A 31 -15.33 3.23 12.49
CA GLY A 31 -15.35 4.68 12.75
C GLY A 31 -14.15 5.45 12.22
N TRP A 32 -13.33 4.87 11.34
CA TRP A 32 -12.24 5.58 10.63
C TRP A 32 -12.69 6.89 9.96
N ARG A 33 -13.95 6.95 9.53
CA ARG A 33 -14.62 8.13 8.95
C ARG A 33 -14.92 9.29 9.90
N ARG A 34 -14.65 9.13 11.21
CA ARG A 34 -14.99 10.13 12.25
C ARG A 34 -13.76 10.95 12.65
N GLY A 35 -13.01 11.46 11.67
CA GLY A 35 -11.78 12.23 11.89
C GLY A 35 -10.63 11.40 12.46
N ARG A 36 -10.59 10.08 12.22
CA ARG A 36 -9.46 9.25 12.64
C ARG A 36 -8.24 9.59 11.79
N ARG A 37 -7.05 9.47 12.37
CA ARG A 37 -5.78 9.76 11.71
C ARG A 37 -5.33 8.54 10.91
N LEU A 38 -5.26 8.68 9.59
CA LEU A 38 -4.84 7.64 8.67
C LEU A 38 -3.55 8.06 7.95
N LEU A 39 -2.62 7.12 7.81
CA LEU A 39 -1.43 7.28 6.98
C LEU A 39 -1.59 6.47 5.69
N ASP A 40 -1.35 7.09 4.55
CA ASP A 40 -1.18 6.44 3.25
C ASP A 40 0.31 6.46 2.88
N ALA A 41 1.01 5.38 3.22
CA ALA A 41 2.46 5.23 3.05
C ALA A 41 2.79 4.71 1.66
N GLY A 42 3.38 5.57 0.81
CA GLY A 42 3.50 5.34 -0.63
C GLY A 42 2.22 5.76 -1.37
N CYS A 43 1.75 6.98 -1.11
CA CYS A 43 0.44 7.43 -1.58
C CYS A 43 0.33 7.65 -3.10
N GLY A 44 1.47 7.64 -3.82
CA GLY A 44 1.53 7.96 -5.24
C GLY A 44 0.85 9.29 -5.55
N ASN A 45 -0.03 9.29 -6.55
CA ASN A 45 -0.82 10.47 -6.93
C ASN A 45 -2.04 10.76 -6.02
N GLY A 46 -2.13 10.15 -4.83
CA GLY A 46 -3.11 10.47 -3.79
C GLY A 46 -4.53 9.96 -4.05
N ALA A 47 -4.72 9.00 -4.96
CA ALA A 47 -6.05 8.46 -5.29
C ALA A 47 -6.77 7.87 -4.06
N LEU A 48 -6.06 7.04 -3.28
CA LEU A 48 -6.62 6.44 -2.07
C LEU A 48 -6.82 7.48 -0.98
N ALA A 49 -5.81 8.32 -0.71
CA ALA A 49 -5.91 9.40 0.25
C ALA A 49 -7.11 10.34 0.00
N ALA A 50 -7.43 10.64 -1.27
CA ALA A 50 -8.63 11.40 -1.65
C ALA A 50 -9.91 10.73 -1.14
N LEU A 51 -10.10 9.45 -1.45
CA LEU A 51 -11.28 8.67 -1.04
C LEU A 51 -11.42 8.57 0.48
N LEU A 52 -10.30 8.51 1.20
CA LEU A 52 -10.28 8.44 2.66
C LEU A 52 -10.66 9.79 3.27
N ALA A 53 -10.10 10.90 2.76
CA ALA A 53 -10.39 12.24 3.22
C ALA A 53 -11.84 12.65 2.92
N GLU A 54 -12.35 12.37 1.71
CA GLU A 54 -13.77 12.51 1.35
C GLU A 54 -14.67 11.68 2.27
N GLY A 55 -14.14 10.54 2.75
CA GLY A 55 -14.78 9.69 3.73
C GLY A 55 -14.83 10.25 5.15
N GLY A 56 -14.19 11.38 5.44
CA GLY A 56 -14.16 12.02 6.76
C GLY A 56 -12.95 11.66 7.64
N ALA A 57 -11.91 11.02 7.09
CA ALA A 57 -10.67 10.77 7.80
C ALA A 57 -9.71 11.98 7.77
N ASP A 58 -8.86 12.10 8.78
CA ASP A 58 -7.68 12.97 8.75
C ASP A 58 -6.52 12.20 8.11
N VAL A 59 -6.16 12.54 6.89
CA VAL A 59 -5.25 11.73 6.07
C VAL A 59 -3.93 12.45 5.83
N LEU A 60 -2.84 11.76 6.15
CA LEU A 60 -1.50 12.09 5.67
C LEU A 60 -1.07 11.08 4.61
N GLY A 61 -0.78 11.55 3.40
CA GLY A 61 -0.11 10.77 2.36
C GLY A 61 1.38 11.10 2.30
N VAL A 62 2.24 10.10 2.20
CA VAL A 62 3.68 10.29 1.99
C VAL A 62 4.17 9.46 0.81
N ASP A 63 5.04 10.03 -0.01
CA ASP A 63 5.68 9.31 -1.11
C ASP A 63 7.08 9.90 -1.40
N PRO A 64 8.11 9.08 -1.70
CA PRO A 64 9.43 9.59 -2.10
C PRO A 64 9.42 10.33 -3.46
N ALA A 65 8.36 10.16 -4.24
CA ALA A 65 8.18 10.76 -5.55
C ALA A 65 7.73 12.22 -5.46
N ASP A 66 8.59 13.18 -5.83
CA ASP A 66 8.25 14.60 -5.79
C ASP A 66 7.13 14.96 -6.79
N ASP A 67 7.15 14.33 -7.96
CA ASP A 67 6.12 14.45 -8.99
C ASP A 67 4.78 13.86 -8.54
N ALA A 68 4.78 12.67 -7.94
CA ALA A 68 3.55 12.05 -7.45
C ALA A 68 2.89 12.88 -6.33
N VAL A 69 3.68 13.37 -5.37
CA VAL A 69 3.19 14.23 -4.28
C VAL A 69 2.64 15.55 -4.81
N ALA A 70 3.27 16.15 -5.82
CA ALA A 70 2.74 17.36 -6.44
C ALA A 70 1.34 17.13 -7.04
N MET A 71 1.12 15.97 -7.66
CA MET A 71 -0.18 15.58 -8.21
C MET A 71 -1.19 15.19 -7.13
N ALA A 72 -0.74 14.55 -6.04
CA ALA A 72 -1.59 14.23 -4.91
C ALA A 72 -2.19 15.49 -4.27
N ARG A 73 -1.37 16.54 -4.13
CA ARG A 73 -1.79 17.85 -3.61
C ARG A 73 -2.85 18.54 -4.47
N THR A 74 -2.82 18.36 -5.79
CA THR A 74 -3.84 18.93 -6.69
C THR A 74 -5.12 18.11 -6.66
N ARG A 75 -5.04 16.80 -6.46
CA ARG A 75 -6.21 15.91 -6.41
C ARG A 75 -7.03 16.06 -5.14
N ALA A 76 -6.40 16.08 -3.97
CA ALA A 76 -7.10 15.95 -2.69
C ALA A 76 -6.75 17.08 -1.72
N THR A 77 -7.47 18.18 -1.81
CA THR A 77 -7.24 19.36 -0.94
C THR A 77 -7.64 19.13 0.52
N ALA A 78 -8.44 18.10 0.80
CA ALA A 78 -8.84 17.70 2.15
C ALA A 78 -7.81 16.81 2.87
N ALA A 79 -6.73 16.38 2.19
CA ALA A 79 -5.66 15.58 2.75
C ALA A 79 -4.32 16.35 2.76
N ARG A 80 -3.41 15.98 3.67
CA ARG A 80 -2.03 16.50 3.68
C ARG A 80 -1.12 15.54 2.92
N PHE A 81 -0.21 16.08 2.12
CA PHE A 81 0.76 15.28 1.36
C PHE A 81 2.19 15.79 1.49
N GLU A 82 3.13 14.86 1.66
CA GLU A 82 4.54 15.16 1.84
C GLU A 82 5.47 14.25 1.04
N VAL A 83 6.59 14.84 0.62
CA VAL A 83 7.68 14.08 0.01
C VAL A 83 8.46 13.40 1.13
N GLY A 84 8.51 12.07 1.10
CA GLY A 84 9.21 11.27 2.09
C GLY A 84 8.77 9.82 2.13
N CYS A 85 9.44 9.02 2.97
CA CYS A 85 9.11 7.63 3.19
C CYS A 85 8.53 7.41 4.58
N ALA A 86 7.69 6.39 4.71
CA ALA A 86 7.40 5.78 6.01
C ALA A 86 8.70 5.32 6.66
N GLY A 87 8.93 5.72 7.92
CA GLY A 87 10.18 5.48 8.61
C GLY A 87 10.23 6.14 9.98
N ALA A 88 11.32 5.89 10.72
CA ALA A 88 11.51 6.41 12.07
C ALA A 88 11.40 7.95 12.16
N ALA A 89 11.94 8.66 11.16
CA ALA A 89 11.88 10.12 11.13
C ALA A 89 10.44 10.65 11.01
N LEU A 90 9.60 10.01 10.18
CA LEU A 90 8.19 10.35 10.05
C LEU A 90 7.42 10.02 11.34
N ALA A 91 7.67 8.84 11.90
CA ALA A 91 7.05 8.39 13.15
C ALA A 91 7.34 9.35 14.31
N ALA A 92 8.59 9.81 14.43
CA ALA A 92 9.01 10.76 15.46
C ALA A 92 8.32 12.14 15.31
N ARG A 93 8.02 12.57 14.08
CA ARG A 93 7.45 13.89 13.80
C ARG A 93 5.93 13.93 13.85
N GLU A 94 5.26 12.96 13.25
CA GLU A 94 3.79 12.95 13.10
C GLU A 94 3.07 12.17 14.20
N GLY A 95 3.83 11.40 14.99
CA GLY A 95 3.30 10.47 15.97
C GLY A 95 2.63 9.26 15.32
N ALA A 96 1.61 8.73 16.00
CA ALA A 96 0.95 7.49 15.61
C ALA A 96 -0.44 7.71 14.98
N PHE A 97 -0.86 6.74 14.17
CA PHE A 97 -2.08 6.72 13.37
C PHE A 97 -3.03 5.61 13.83
N ASP A 98 -4.33 5.84 13.65
CA ASP A 98 -5.38 4.84 13.93
C ASP A 98 -5.34 3.71 12.88
N ALA A 99 -4.97 4.03 11.64
CA ALA A 99 -4.64 3.04 10.63
C ALA A 99 -3.50 3.51 9.71
N VAL A 100 -2.66 2.57 9.28
CA VAL A 100 -1.57 2.79 8.33
C VAL A 100 -1.82 1.92 7.11
N LEU A 101 -1.80 2.52 5.93
CA LEU A 101 -2.11 1.90 4.65
C LEU A 101 -0.86 1.90 3.78
N ALA A 102 -0.61 0.80 3.07
CA ALA A 102 0.47 0.71 2.09
C ALA A 102 0.00 -0.14 0.90
N VAL A 103 -0.48 0.50 -0.16
CA VAL A 103 -1.15 -0.15 -1.29
C VAL A 103 -0.19 -0.22 -2.49
N GLU A 104 0.28 -1.43 -2.80
CA GLU A 104 1.26 -1.70 -3.87
C GLU A 104 2.58 -0.92 -3.65
N VAL A 105 3.20 -1.14 -2.48
CA VAL A 105 4.40 -0.42 -2.03
C VAL A 105 5.53 -1.37 -1.65
N ILE A 106 5.23 -2.39 -0.83
CA ILE A 106 6.24 -3.26 -0.22
C ILE A 106 7.09 -4.05 -1.23
N GLU A 107 6.58 -4.28 -2.44
CA GLU A 107 7.29 -4.91 -3.57
C GLU A 107 8.38 -4.05 -4.20
N HIS A 108 8.33 -2.74 -3.94
CA HIS A 108 9.32 -1.77 -4.38
C HIS A 108 10.37 -1.46 -3.29
N VAL A 109 10.14 -1.93 -2.06
CA VAL A 109 11.02 -1.65 -0.93
C VAL A 109 12.19 -2.62 -0.86
N TYR A 110 13.40 -2.07 -0.68
CA TYR A 110 14.62 -2.84 -0.58
C TYR A 110 14.66 -3.73 0.68
N ASP A 111 14.27 -3.16 1.83
CA ASP A 111 14.15 -3.84 3.13
C ASP A 111 12.67 -3.89 3.60
N PRO A 112 11.93 -4.95 3.23
CA PRO A 112 10.54 -5.13 3.64
C PRO A 112 10.35 -5.30 5.15
N GLN A 113 11.34 -5.83 5.88
CA GLN A 113 11.22 -6.02 7.33
C GLN A 113 11.33 -4.67 8.03
N GLY A 114 12.36 -3.87 7.71
CA GLY A 114 12.50 -2.51 8.26
C GLY A 114 11.30 -1.62 7.90
N PHE A 115 10.70 -1.81 6.73
CA PHE A 115 9.44 -1.16 6.38
C PHE A 115 8.29 -1.58 7.29
N ALA A 116 8.11 -2.89 7.53
CA ALA A 116 7.10 -3.40 8.45
C ALA A 116 7.31 -2.86 9.90
N GLU A 117 8.55 -2.77 10.36
CA GLU A 117 8.90 -2.16 11.65
C GLU A 117 8.52 -0.67 11.71
N ALA A 118 8.75 0.08 10.62
CA ALA A 118 8.34 1.46 10.51
C ALA A 118 6.81 1.63 10.55
N LEU A 119 6.07 0.78 9.82
CA LEU A 119 4.60 0.80 9.88
C LEU A 119 4.11 0.51 11.30
N ARG A 120 4.69 -0.50 11.98
CA ARG A 120 4.38 -0.83 13.37
C ARG A 120 4.61 0.36 14.30
N ALA A 121 5.75 1.04 14.18
CA ALA A 121 6.10 2.20 15.02
C ALA A 121 5.14 3.38 14.84
N MET A 122 4.47 3.47 13.69
CA MET A 122 3.49 4.50 13.38
C MET A 122 2.06 4.12 13.77
N LEU A 123 1.81 2.93 14.33
CA LEU A 123 0.47 2.55 14.79
C LEU A 123 0.22 3.00 16.23
N LYS A 124 -0.98 3.54 16.47
CA LYS A 124 -1.50 3.69 17.84
C LYS A 124 -1.73 2.31 18.45
N PRO A 125 -1.75 2.20 19.80
CA PRO A 125 -2.30 1.01 20.46
C PRO A 125 -3.70 0.70 19.93
N GLY A 126 -3.92 -0.54 19.47
CA GLY A 126 -5.18 -0.97 18.85
C GLY A 126 -5.37 -0.53 17.38
N GLY A 127 -4.41 0.19 16.80
CA GLY A 127 -4.41 0.55 15.38
C GLY A 127 -4.20 -0.65 14.45
N VAL A 128 -4.40 -0.43 13.16
CA VAL A 128 -4.30 -1.47 12.13
C VAL A 128 -3.41 -1.04 10.96
N ALA A 129 -2.56 -1.95 10.50
CA ALA A 129 -1.86 -1.83 9.22
C ALA A 129 -2.63 -2.62 8.14
N ILE A 130 -2.88 -2.01 6.99
CA ILE A 130 -3.51 -2.65 5.83
C ILE A 130 -2.59 -2.48 4.63
N LEU A 131 -2.16 -3.60 4.05
CA LEU A 131 -1.22 -3.61 2.96
C LEU A 131 -1.77 -4.34 1.75
N THR A 132 -1.38 -3.92 0.55
CA THR A 132 -1.55 -4.72 -0.67
C THR A 132 -0.24 -4.86 -1.42
N THR A 133 -0.10 -5.95 -2.16
CA THR A 133 1.07 -6.17 -3.02
C THR A 133 0.73 -7.13 -4.17
N PRO A 134 1.36 -7.01 -5.34
CA PRO A 134 1.14 -7.89 -6.47
C PRO A 134 1.34 -9.38 -6.14
N TYR A 135 0.35 -10.19 -6.50
CA TYR A 135 0.41 -11.64 -6.39
C TYR A 135 0.91 -12.26 -7.70
N HIS A 136 1.90 -13.15 -7.57
CA HIS A 136 2.51 -13.87 -8.69
C HIS A 136 2.14 -15.36 -8.59
N GLY A 137 0.84 -15.64 -8.68
CA GLY A 137 0.30 -16.99 -8.58
C GLY A 137 0.72 -17.90 -9.74
N TYR A 138 0.70 -19.21 -9.51
CA TYR A 138 1.17 -20.22 -10.46
C TYR A 138 0.51 -20.08 -11.84
N CYS A 139 -0.81 -19.92 -11.89
CA CYS A 139 -1.55 -19.79 -13.16
C CYS A 139 -1.15 -18.55 -13.97
N LYS A 140 -0.90 -17.41 -13.29
CA LYS A 140 -0.43 -16.18 -13.94
C LYS A 140 0.95 -16.39 -14.54
N ASN A 141 1.88 -16.97 -13.77
CA ASN A 141 3.25 -17.21 -14.23
C ASN A 141 3.29 -18.24 -15.35
N LEU A 142 2.45 -19.28 -15.29
CA LEU A 142 2.30 -20.24 -16.38
C LEU A 142 1.78 -19.56 -17.65
N ALA A 143 0.73 -18.73 -17.54
CA ALA A 143 0.21 -17.99 -18.69
C ALA A 143 1.24 -17.04 -19.32
N LEU A 144 2.03 -16.33 -18.49
CA LEU A 144 3.14 -15.49 -18.98
C LEU A 144 4.20 -16.30 -19.71
N SER A 145 4.52 -17.50 -19.21
CA SER A 145 5.48 -18.43 -19.81
C SER A 145 5.00 -18.91 -21.18
N LEU A 146 3.75 -19.39 -21.24
CA LEU A 146 3.15 -19.88 -22.48
C LEU A 146 2.99 -18.79 -23.54
N ALA A 147 2.78 -17.54 -23.12
CA ALA A 147 2.64 -16.40 -24.01
C ALA A 147 3.99 -15.78 -24.45
N GLY A 148 5.14 -16.30 -24.01
CA GLY A 148 6.45 -15.71 -24.29
C GLY A 148 6.58 -14.26 -23.81
N ALA A 149 5.86 -13.90 -22.73
CA ALA A 149 5.68 -12.52 -22.31
C ALA A 149 6.65 -12.08 -21.19
N TRP A 150 7.58 -12.95 -20.77
CA TRP A 150 8.48 -12.72 -19.64
C TRP A 150 9.34 -11.47 -19.79
N ASP A 151 10.04 -11.33 -20.92
CA ASP A 151 10.96 -10.20 -21.14
C ASP A 151 10.24 -8.85 -21.12
N ARG A 152 9.01 -8.83 -21.64
CA ARG A 152 8.15 -7.64 -21.61
C ARG A 152 7.62 -7.37 -20.19
N HIS A 153 7.25 -8.40 -19.44
CA HIS A 153 6.65 -8.24 -18.11
C HIS A 153 7.68 -7.90 -17.03
N HIS A 154 8.91 -8.40 -17.16
CA HIS A 154 10.01 -8.22 -16.20
C HIS A 154 11.19 -7.46 -16.80
N HIS A 155 10.90 -6.51 -17.69
CA HIS A 155 11.94 -5.77 -18.40
C HIS A 155 12.86 -5.04 -17.41
N PRO A 156 14.19 -5.26 -17.44
CA PRO A 156 15.10 -4.71 -16.44
C PRO A 156 15.25 -3.19 -16.53
N GLY A 157 14.94 -2.60 -17.69
CA GLY A 157 14.91 -1.15 -17.88
C GLY A 157 13.72 -0.45 -17.21
N THR A 158 12.78 -1.20 -16.62
CA THR A 158 11.67 -0.60 -15.88
C THR A 158 12.17 -0.08 -14.53
N LEU A 159 12.46 1.21 -14.47
CA LEU A 159 13.04 1.92 -13.31
C LEU A 159 12.27 1.72 -11.99
N HIS A 160 10.98 1.37 -12.07
CA HIS A 160 10.09 1.21 -10.91
C HIS A 160 9.38 -0.16 -10.92
N GLY A 161 10.07 -1.20 -11.37
CA GLY A 161 9.55 -2.57 -11.37
C GLY A 161 9.40 -3.16 -9.97
N HIS A 162 8.70 -4.29 -9.87
CA HIS A 162 8.66 -5.07 -8.63
C HIS A 162 10.03 -5.74 -8.41
N ILE A 163 10.68 -5.45 -7.28
CA ILE A 163 11.96 -6.05 -6.90
C ILE A 163 11.80 -7.18 -5.89
N LYS A 164 10.62 -7.33 -5.28
CA LYS A 164 10.24 -8.44 -4.40
C LYS A 164 8.94 -9.09 -4.88
N PHE A 165 8.83 -10.40 -4.68
CA PHE A 165 7.65 -11.18 -5.06
C PHE A 165 7.06 -11.86 -3.83
N PHE A 166 5.79 -11.59 -3.56
CA PHE A 166 5.13 -12.06 -2.35
C PHE A 166 4.13 -13.18 -2.61
N SER A 167 4.11 -14.11 -1.64
CA SER A 167 3.07 -15.09 -1.42
C SER A 167 2.40 -14.78 -0.08
N ARG A 168 1.25 -15.38 0.23
CA ARG A 168 0.61 -15.22 1.55
C ARG A 168 1.56 -15.57 2.72
N PRO A 169 2.25 -16.72 2.73
CA PRO A 169 3.15 -17.04 3.84
C PRO A 169 4.37 -16.13 3.91
N THR A 170 4.97 -15.75 2.76
CA THR A 170 6.15 -14.86 2.79
C THR A 170 5.80 -13.43 3.19
N LEU A 171 4.64 -12.91 2.76
CA LEU A 171 4.13 -11.62 3.23
C LEU A 171 3.87 -11.65 4.73
N ALA A 172 3.21 -12.70 5.24
CA ALA A 172 2.95 -12.83 6.67
C ALA A 172 4.24 -12.91 7.49
N ALA A 173 5.21 -13.72 7.06
CA ALA A 173 6.49 -13.85 7.73
C ALA A 173 7.26 -12.52 7.83
N VAL A 174 7.29 -11.73 6.75
CA VAL A 174 7.93 -10.40 6.74
C VAL A 174 7.24 -9.44 7.71
N LEU A 175 5.90 -9.40 7.69
CA LEU A 175 5.15 -8.51 8.58
C LEU A 175 5.35 -8.91 10.06
N GLU A 176 5.30 -10.21 10.35
CA GLU A 176 5.50 -10.72 11.71
C GLU A 176 6.92 -10.51 12.24
N ALA A 177 7.93 -10.64 11.38
CA ALA A 177 9.32 -10.31 11.71
C ALA A 177 9.47 -8.82 12.05
N GLY A 178 8.72 -7.94 11.38
CA GLY A 178 8.65 -6.52 11.71
C GLY A 178 7.74 -6.18 12.91
N GLY A 179 7.26 -7.19 13.65
CA GLY A 179 6.43 -7.02 14.84
C GLY A 179 4.96 -6.70 14.56
N LEU A 180 4.45 -7.02 13.36
CA LEU A 180 3.03 -6.93 13.02
C LEU A 180 2.40 -8.33 13.02
N ALA A 181 1.44 -8.57 13.92
CA ALA A 181 0.62 -9.78 13.90
C ALA A 181 -0.41 -9.70 12.77
N VAL A 182 -0.29 -10.60 11.79
CA VAL A 182 -1.25 -10.68 10.68
C VAL A 182 -2.54 -11.34 11.15
N VAL A 183 -3.64 -10.60 11.06
CA VAL A 183 -4.97 -11.07 11.49
C VAL A 183 -5.82 -11.54 10.31
N GLU A 184 -5.51 -11.09 9.10
CA GLU A 184 -6.25 -11.44 7.90
C GLU A 184 -5.35 -11.39 6.66
N THR A 185 -5.51 -12.35 5.75
CA THR A 185 -4.95 -12.23 4.39
C THR A 185 -5.96 -12.69 3.34
N ARG A 186 -6.05 -11.95 2.23
CA ARG A 186 -6.95 -12.25 1.10
C ARG A 186 -6.20 -12.17 -0.22
N ARG A 187 -6.68 -12.91 -1.22
CA ARG A 187 -6.32 -12.72 -2.63
C ARG A 187 -7.35 -11.81 -3.27
N LEU A 188 -6.90 -10.81 -4.02
CA LEU A 188 -7.75 -9.84 -4.71
C LEU A 188 -7.66 -10.02 -6.22
N GLY A 189 -8.81 -10.06 -6.88
CA GLY A 189 -8.93 -10.16 -8.34
C GLY A 189 -10.32 -10.62 -8.75
N ARG A 190 -10.71 -10.35 -10.00
CA ARG A 190 -12.03 -10.72 -10.54
C ARG A 190 -12.21 -12.24 -10.65
N ILE A 191 -11.13 -12.97 -10.90
CA ILE A 191 -11.13 -14.42 -11.09
C ILE A 191 -10.16 -15.03 -10.05
N PRO A 192 -10.64 -15.87 -9.10
CA PRO A 192 -9.82 -16.37 -7.98
C PRO A 192 -8.47 -17.04 -8.34
N PRO A 193 -8.37 -17.89 -9.38
CA PRO A 193 -7.08 -18.47 -9.79
C PRO A 193 -6.14 -17.45 -10.48
N LEU A 194 -6.67 -16.30 -10.91
CA LEU A 194 -5.94 -15.21 -11.55
C LEU A 194 -5.93 -13.95 -10.66
N ALA A 195 -5.96 -14.16 -9.34
CA ALA A 195 -5.82 -13.06 -8.39
C ALA A 195 -4.56 -12.25 -8.69
N LYS A 196 -4.71 -10.93 -8.68
CA LYS A 196 -3.69 -9.97 -9.10
C LYS A 196 -2.87 -9.45 -7.94
N SER A 197 -3.48 -9.32 -6.76
CA SER A 197 -2.83 -8.78 -5.57
C SER A 197 -3.18 -9.60 -4.33
N LEU A 198 -2.36 -9.48 -3.30
CA LEU A 198 -2.64 -9.89 -1.93
C LEU A 198 -3.10 -8.67 -1.15
N LEU A 199 -3.97 -8.89 -0.16
CA LEU A 199 -4.26 -7.94 0.90
C LEU A 199 -3.92 -8.59 2.22
N ALA A 200 -3.25 -7.86 3.11
CA ALA A 200 -2.99 -8.26 4.48
C ALA A 200 -3.51 -7.18 5.44
N VAL A 201 -4.13 -7.63 6.52
CA VAL A 201 -4.47 -6.80 7.68
C VAL A 201 -3.64 -7.28 8.85
N ALA A 202 -2.95 -6.37 9.53
CA ALA A 202 -2.08 -6.68 10.64
C ALA A 202 -2.21 -5.66 11.78
N ARG A 203 -1.83 -6.05 12.99
CA ARG A 203 -1.83 -5.20 14.19
C ARG A 203 -0.45 -5.23 14.84
N ALA A 204 -0.08 -4.19 15.57
CA ALA A 204 1.15 -4.21 16.36
C ALA A 204 1.08 -5.36 17.39
N ARG A 205 2.15 -6.16 17.47
CA ARG A 205 2.39 -7.10 18.57
C ARG A 205 2.81 -6.37 19.84
#